data_AF-A0A1E7PZ14-F1
#
_entry.id   AF-A0A1E7PZ14-F1
#
_cell.length_a   1.000
_cell.length_b   1.000
_cell.length_c   1.000
_cell.angle_alpha   90.00
_cell.angle_beta   90.00
_cell.angle_gamma   90.00
#
_symmetry.space_group_name_H-M   'P 1'
#
loop_
_entity.id
_entity.type
_entity.pdbx_description
1 polymer ?
#
loop_
_entity_poly.entity_id
_entity_poly.type
_entity_poly.pdbx_seq_one_letter_code
_entity_poly.pdbx_strand_id
1 'polypeptide(L)'
;MTPHRLFAGLLLLMMASTGLHAQTVYIDDTLLAPIRSGEGLQYRILHKGVRSGTPVELITSNRESGYSKVRTREGIEGWIPTRFLTNTPIARDRLAKATQELERAKTQLATLQEELNTLKSERNELASSEQDLESKNAALSEELRNIKSISANALNLDRRNSELREENQKIRNELEVLSAEKERLEAKSESDFMLLGAGLVLLGILLAVLIPWLKPTKKSDNWV
;
A
#
# COMPACT_ATOMS: atom_id res chain seq x y z
N MET A 1 34.06 -10.08 -83.01
CA MET A 1 34.98 -9.71 -81.91
C MET A 1 35.11 -10.92 -80.99
N THR A 2 36.33 -11.40 -80.71
CA THR A 2 36.54 -12.63 -79.93
C THR A 2 36.22 -12.40 -78.44
N PRO A 3 35.61 -13.38 -77.74
CA PRO A 3 35.14 -13.23 -76.35
C PRO A 3 36.27 -12.86 -75.37
N HIS A 4 37.51 -13.23 -75.68
CA HIS A 4 38.70 -12.88 -74.89
C HIS A 4 38.99 -11.36 -74.86
N ARG A 5 38.64 -10.61 -75.90
CA ARG A 5 38.82 -9.15 -75.93
C ARG A 5 37.82 -8.42 -75.04
N LEU A 6 36.60 -8.95 -74.94
CA LEU A 6 35.57 -8.44 -74.01
C LEU A 6 35.93 -8.75 -72.56
N PHE A 7 36.43 -9.96 -72.29
CA PHE A 7 36.86 -10.35 -70.94
C PHE A 7 38.08 -9.55 -70.46
N ALA A 8 39.07 -9.32 -71.35
CA ALA A 8 40.23 -8.49 -71.03
C ALA A 8 39.83 -7.01 -70.79
N GLY A 9 38.87 -6.48 -71.55
CA GLY A 9 38.34 -5.13 -71.32
C GLY A 9 37.60 -5.00 -69.98
N LEU A 10 36.82 -6.02 -69.59
CA LEU A 10 36.11 -6.06 -68.31
C LEU A 10 37.08 -6.14 -67.13
N LEU A 11 38.14 -6.96 -67.25
CA LEU A 11 39.18 -7.08 -66.23
C LEU A 11 39.95 -5.77 -66.03
N LEU A 12 40.27 -5.06 -67.13
CA LEU A 12 40.94 -3.76 -67.07
C LEU A 12 40.05 -2.70 -66.39
N LEU A 13 38.73 -2.73 -66.64
CA LEU A 13 37.77 -1.82 -66.03
C LEU A 13 37.61 -2.06 -64.52
N MET A 14 37.63 -3.33 -64.08
CA MET A 14 37.59 -3.68 -62.64
C MET A 14 38.88 -3.31 -61.88
N MET A 15 40.04 -3.35 -62.53
CA MET A 15 41.30 -2.92 -61.90
C MET A 15 41.43 -1.40 -61.80
N ALA A 16 40.73 -0.63 -62.65
CA ALA A 16 40.70 0.83 -62.60
C ALA A 16 39.79 1.39 -61.48
N SER A 17 39.01 0.54 -60.80
CA SER A 17 38.07 0.93 -59.73
C SER A 17 38.66 0.88 -58.31
N THR A 18 39.98 0.91 -58.15
CA THR A 18 40.58 1.17 -56.82
C THR A 18 40.29 2.62 -56.43
N GLY A 19 39.24 2.80 -55.62
CA GLY A 19 38.79 4.10 -55.16
C GLY A 19 39.93 4.88 -54.50
N LEU A 20 40.23 6.06 -55.05
CA LEU A 20 40.94 7.09 -54.29
C LEU A 20 40.06 7.48 -53.11
N HIS A 21 40.32 6.88 -51.95
CA HIS A 21 39.75 7.34 -50.69
C HIS A 21 40.37 8.71 -50.39
N ALA A 22 39.62 9.78 -50.65
CA ALA A 22 39.99 11.11 -50.19
C ALA A 22 40.03 11.09 -48.66
N GLN A 23 41.25 11.13 -48.10
CA GLN A 23 41.43 11.21 -46.66
C GLN A 23 41.15 12.64 -46.20
N THR A 24 40.08 12.84 -45.45
CA THR A 24 39.82 14.12 -44.80
C THR A 24 40.88 14.34 -43.72
N VAL A 25 41.73 15.33 -43.95
CA VAL A 25 42.73 15.80 -43.00
C VAL A 25 42.33 17.18 -42.48
N TYR A 26 42.74 17.51 -41.26
CA TYR A 26 42.42 18.78 -40.61
C TYR A 26 43.71 19.59 -40.36
N ILE A 27 43.60 20.91 -40.41
CA ILE A 27 44.69 21.81 -40.03
C ILE A 27 44.76 21.82 -38.49
N ASP A 28 45.97 21.66 -37.95
CA ASP A 28 46.21 21.73 -36.51
C ASP A 28 45.98 23.17 -36.00
N ASP A 29 45.14 23.32 -34.98
CA ASP A 29 44.82 24.60 -34.32
C ASP A 29 45.85 25.00 -33.25
N THR A 30 47.00 24.32 -33.22
CA THR A 30 48.08 24.63 -32.29
C THR A 30 48.85 25.88 -32.71
N LEU A 31 48.57 27.03 -32.08
CA LEU A 31 49.41 28.23 -32.21
C LEU A 31 50.63 28.15 -31.29
N LEU A 32 51.78 28.62 -31.78
CA LEU A 32 53.04 28.73 -31.05
C LEU A 32 53.44 30.20 -30.94
N ALA A 33 53.54 30.70 -29.71
CA ALA A 33 53.89 32.09 -29.44
C ALA A 33 55.34 32.22 -28.94
N PRO A 34 56.25 32.83 -29.71
CA PRO A 34 57.63 33.01 -29.28
C PRO A 34 57.77 34.11 -28.21
N ILE A 35 58.61 33.86 -27.21
CA ILE A 35 59.00 34.87 -26.20
C ILE A 35 60.32 35.50 -26.64
N ARG A 36 60.38 36.83 -26.61
CA ARG A 36 61.57 37.61 -26.99
C ARG A 36 62.11 38.43 -25.84
N SER A 37 63.36 38.87 -25.95
CA SER A 37 64.01 39.72 -24.94
C SER A 37 63.52 41.18 -24.94
N GLY A 38 62.75 41.61 -25.96
CA GLY A 38 62.25 42.98 -26.08
C GLY A 38 61.00 43.07 -26.96
N GLU A 39 60.42 44.27 -27.03
CA GLU A 39 59.16 44.60 -27.71
C GLU A 39 59.35 44.77 -29.22
N GLY A 40 59.47 43.65 -29.95
CA GLY A 40 59.65 43.70 -31.40
C GLY A 40 60.22 42.41 -31.99
N LEU A 41 60.19 42.30 -33.32
CA LEU A 41 60.71 41.11 -34.02
C LEU A 41 62.23 41.06 -34.05
N GLN A 42 62.90 42.21 -33.93
CA GLN A 42 64.35 42.38 -33.94
C GLN A 42 65.05 41.83 -32.69
N TYR A 43 64.30 41.57 -31.61
CA TYR A 43 64.87 41.11 -30.36
C TYR A 43 65.09 39.59 -30.34
N ARG A 44 66.11 39.16 -29.61
CA ARG A 44 66.50 37.75 -29.46
C ARG A 44 65.33 36.91 -28.93
N ILE A 45 65.11 35.76 -29.55
CA ILE A 45 64.13 34.77 -29.08
C ILE A 45 64.68 34.09 -27.83
N LEU A 46 63.95 34.21 -26.72
CA LEU A 46 64.23 33.52 -25.45
C LEU A 46 63.58 32.14 -25.43
N HIS A 47 62.39 32.01 -26.03
CA HIS A 47 61.67 30.74 -26.15
C HIS A 47 61.02 30.63 -27.54
N LYS A 48 61.26 29.51 -28.23
CA LYS A 48 60.92 29.34 -29.66
C LYS A 48 59.43 29.18 -29.93
N GLY A 49 58.62 28.76 -28.95
CA GLY A 49 57.18 28.65 -29.14
C GLY A 49 56.47 28.10 -27.91
N VAL A 50 55.89 29.01 -27.11
CA VAL A 50 54.94 28.62 -26.06
C VAL A 50 53.65 28.16 -26.72
N ARG A 51 53.15 26.99 -26.31
CA ARG A 51 51.95 26.39 -26.91
C ARG A 51 50.69 27.13 -26.48
N SER A 52 49.70 27.16 -27.37
CA SER A 52 48.35 27.63 -27.04
C SER A 52 47.79 26.90 -25.82
N GLY A 53 47.19 27.66 -24.90
CA GLY A 53 46.65 27.14 -23.64
C GLY A 53 47.68 27.00 -22.51
N THR A 54 48.97 27.23 -22.78
CA THR A 54 49.97 27.31 -21.70
C THR A 54 49.71 28.55 -20.85
N PRO A 55 49.46 28.40 -19.54
CA PRO A 55 49.25 29.54 -18.65
C PRO A 55 50.56 30.29 -18.40
N VAL A 56 50.49 31.61 -18.46
CA VAL A 56 51.60 32.54 -18.20
C VAL A 56 51.14 33.63 -17.25
N GLU A 57 52.06 34.17 -16.46
CA GLU A 57 51.82 35.31 -15.60
C GLU A 57 52.06 36.60 -16.40
N LEU A 58 51.08 37.51 -16.41
CA LEU A 58 51.22 38.82 -17.06
C LEU A 58 51.88 39.81 -16.08
N ILE A 59 53.04 40.35 -16.45
CA ILE A 59 53.78 41.33 -15.65
C ILE A 59 53.39 42.76 -16.04
N THR A 60 53.46 43.08 -17.33
CA THR A 60 53.07 44.39 -17.87
C THR A 60 52.57 44.27 -19.30
N SER A 61 51.79 45.24 -19.76
CA SER A 61 51.28 45.30 -21.12
C SER A 61 51.52 46.69 -21.70
N ASN A 62 52.13 46.74 -22.88
CA ASN A 62 52.31 47.96 -23.64
C ASN A 62 51.36 47.96 -24.84
N ARG A 63 50.38 48.87 -24.81
CA ARG A 63 49.38 49.01 -25.89
C ARG A 63 49.96 49.66 -27.14
N GLU A 64 50.97 50.51 -27.00
CA GLU A 64 51.59 51.24 -28.12
C GLU A 64 52.43 50.30 -28.99
N SER A 65 53.23 49.43 -28.37
CA SER A 65 54.04 48.44 -29.08
C SER A 65 53.26 47.17 -29.45
N GLY A 66 52.14 46.90 -28.77
CA GLY A 66 51.36 45.68 -28.93
C GLY A 66 51.99 44.43 -28.30
N TYR A 67 52.96 44.62 -27.40
CA TYR A 67 53.63 43.54 -26.66
C TYR A 67 53.28 43.57 -25.17
N SER A 68 53.33 42.40 -24.55
CA SER A 68 53.17 42.22 -23.12
C SER A 68 54.35 41.44 -22.55
N LYS A 69 54.82 41.83 -21.37
CA LYS A 69 55.85 41.08 -20.65
C LYS A 69 55.17 40.01 -19.82
N VAL A 70 55.62 38.77 -19.99
CA VAL A 70 55.09 37.60 -19.28
C VAL A 70 56.19 36.80 -18.62
N ARG A 71 55.82 36.01 -17.60
CA ARG A 71 56.66 34.99 -16.99
C ARG A 71 56.04 33.61 -17.20
N THR A 72 56.82 32.67 -17.73
CA THR A 72 56.39 31.26 -17.83
C THR A 72 56.58 30.53 -16.51
N ARG A 73 55.95 29.36 -16.35
CA ARG A 73 56.16 28.49 -15.18
C ARG A 73 57.62 28.04 -15.01
N GLU A 74 58.36 27.99 -16.10
CA GLU A 74 59.80 27.66 -16.13
C GLU A 74 60.69 28.84 -15.69
N GLY A 75 60.10 29.99 -15.33
CA GLY A 75 60.82 31.19 -14.89
C GLY A 75 61.33 32.08 -16.02
N ILE A 76 60.99 31.78 -17.28
CA ILE A 76 61.42 32.59 -18.43
C ILE A 76 60.59 33.87 -18.47
N GLU A 77 61.25 35.02 -18.32
CA GLU A 77 60.65 36.33 -18.50
C GLU A 77 60.99 36.93 -19.86
N GLY A 78 59.97 37.43 -20.55
CA GLY A 78 60.18 38.16 -21.79
C GLY A 78 58.90 38.70 -22.39
N TRP A 79 59.01 39.23 -23.60
CA TRP A 79 57.95 39.92 -24.31
C TRP A 79 57.30 39.00 -25.34
N ILE A 80 55.97 38.98 -25.34
CA ILE A 80 55.12 38.22 -26.25
C ILE A 80 54.09 39.18 -26.89
N PRO A 81 53.71 39.01 -28.16
CA PRO A 81 52.66 39.83 -28.75
C PRO A 81 51.33 39.65 -27.99
N THR A 82 50.71 40.76 -27.59
CA THR A 82 49.49 40.75 -26.75
C THR A 82 48.33 39.99 -27.40
N ARG A 83 48.25 39.95 -28.73
CA ARG A 83 47.22 39.19 -29.49
C ARG A 83 47.21 37.68 -29.22
N PHE A 84 48.30 37.11 -28.70
CA PHE A 84 48.37 35.69 -28.34
C PHE A 84 47.92 35.42 -26.89
N LEU A 85 47.67 36.47 -26.12
CA LEU A 85 47.22 36.38 -24.74
C LEU A 85 45.71 36.56 -24.66
N THR A 86 45.08 35.71 -23.86
CA THR A 86 43.66 35.83 -23.50
C THR A 86 43.50 35.55 -22.02
N ASN A 87 42.51 36.18 -21.41
CA ASN A 87 42.19 36.00 -19.99
C ASN A 87 41.35 34.75 -19.73
N THR A 88 40.90 34.06 -20.78
CA THR A 88 40.06 32.85 -20.68
C THR A 88 40.83 31.62 -21.17
N PRO A 89 40.61 30.43 -20.58
CA PRO A 89 41.17 29.19 -21.10
C PRO A 89 40.79 28.97 -22.58
N ILE A 90 41.67 28.29 -23.32
CA ILE A 90 41.45 28.02 -24.74
C ILE A 90 40.23 27.13 -24.98
N ALA A 91 39.71 27.17 -26.22
CA ALA A 91 38.53 26.42 -26.63
C ALA A 91 38.64 24.91 -26.31
N ARG A 92 39.80 24.29 -26.54
CA ARG A 92 40.05 22.87 -26.24
C ARG A 92 39.79 22.54 -24.76
N ASP A 93 40.35 23.32 -23.85
CA ASP A 93 40.26 23.05 -22.42
C ASP A 93 38.85 23.34 -21.89
N ARG A 94 38.20 24.39 -22.43
CA ARG A 94 36.77 24.67 -22.16
C ARG A 94 35.86 23.56 -22.65
N LEU A 95 36.11 23.02 -23.85
CA LEU A 95 35.35 21.91 -24.40
C LEU A 95 35.53 20.65 -23.56
N ALA A 96 36.77 20.33 -23.17
CA ALA A 96 37.04 19.19 -22.29
C ALA A 96 36.28 19.31 -20.96
N LYS A 97 36.30 20.49 -20.33
CA LYS A 97 35.55 20.77 -19.10
C LYS A 97 34.04 20.67 -19.30
N ALA A 98 33.51 21.30 -20.35
CA ALA A 98 32.08 21.28 -20.65
C ALA A 98 31.57 19.87 -20.96
N THR A 99 32.33 19.08 -21.71
CA THR A 99 32.01 17.66 -21.97
C THR A 99 32.01 16.86 -20.68
N GLN A 100 32.99 17.08 -19.79
CA GLN A 100 33.03 16.41 -18.49
C GLN A 100 31.83 16.78 -17.61
N GLU A 101 31.45 18.07 -17.57
CA GLU A 101 30.27 18.54 -16.84
C GLU A 101 28.98 17.98 -17.44
N LEU A 102 28.88 17.91 -18.76
CA LEU A 102 27.75 17.32 -19.47
C LEU A 102 27.59 15.83 -19.13
N GLU A 103 28.66 15.05 -19.16
CA GLU A 103 28.61 13.63 -18.83
C GLU A 103 28.24 13.42 -17.35
N ARG A 104 28.78 14.24 -16.44
CA ARG A 104 28.36 14.22 -15.03
C ARG A 104 26.87 14.54 -14.88
N ALA A 105 26.39 15.60 -15.52
CA ALA A 105 24.98 15.99 -15.46
C ALA A 105 24.06 14.89 -16.03
N LYS A 106 24.44 14.25 -17.14
CA LYS A 106 23.71 13.10 -17.69
C LYS A 106 23.66 11.93 -16.73
N THR A 107 24.79 11.58 -16.10
CA THR A 107 24.82 10.49 -15.10
C THR A 107 23.93 10.81 -13.90
N GLN A 108 23.96 12.04 -13.40
CA GLN A 108 23.10 12.47 -12.29
C GLN A 108 21.62 12.46 -12.66
N LEU A 109 21.29 12.88 -13.88
CA LEU A 109 19.90 12.84 -14.36
C LEU A 109 19.41 11.39 -14.44
N ALA A 110 20.23 10.48 -14.96
CA ALA A 110 19.89 9.06 -15.03
C ALA A 110 19.67 8.46 -13.63
N THR A 111 20.53 8.76 -12.66
CA THR A 111 20.37 8.27 -11.28
C THR A 111 19.15 8.86 -10.61
N LEU A 112 18.91 10.16 -10.74
CA LEU A 112 17.73 10.83 -10.17
C LEU A 112 16.42 10.32 -10.79
N GLN A 113 16.43 9.99 -12.09
CA GLN A 113 15.27 9.42 -12.75
C GLN A 113 14.96 8.02 -12.21
N GLU A 114 15.98 7.22 -11.96
CA GLU A 114 15.83 5.89 -11.35
C GLU A 114 15.30 5.99 -9.91
N GLU A 115 15.91 6.85 -9.08
CA GLU A 115 15.43 7.11 -7.72
C GLU A 115 13.98 7.61 -7.70
N LEU A 116 13.60 8.49 -8.64
CA LEU A 116 12.24 8.98 -8.72
C LEU A 116 11.26 7.86 -9.09
N ASN A 117 11.65 6.93 -9.97
CA ASN A 117 10.84 5.78 -10.33
C ASN A 117 10.68 4.81 -9.14
N THR A 118 11.76 4.53 -8.40
CA THR A 118 11.71 3.66 -7.22
C THR A 118 10.85 4.28 -6.11
N LEU A 119 11.04 5.57 -5.80
CA LEU A 119 10.21 6.28 -4.82
C LEU A 119 8.73 6.31 -5.21
N LYS A 120 8.42 6.43 -6.51
CA LYS A 120 7.03 6.34 -6.99
C LYS A 120 6.44 4.95 -6.79
N SER A 121 7.21 3.89 -7.05
CA SER A 121 6.76 2.51 -6.81
C SER A 121 6.49 2.28 -5.32
N GLU A 122 7.45 2.63 -4.47
CA GLU A 122 7.33 2.48 -3.01
C GLU A 122 6.13 3.27 -2.47
N ARG A 123 5.92 4.50 -2.95
CA ARG A 123 4.74 5.30 -2.57
C ARG A 123 3.43 4.62 -2.96
N ASN A 124 3.37 4.02 -4.15
CA ASN A 124 2.15 3.33 -4.61
C ASN A 124 1.89 2.05 -3.82
N GLU A 125 2.96 1.31 -3.47
CA GLU A 125 2.88 0.12 -2.61
C GLU A 125 2.42 0.49 -1.19
N LEU A 126 2.99 1.53 -0.60
CA LEU A 126 2.58 2.06 0.70
C LEU A 126 1.12 2.50 0.70
N ALA A 127 0.69 3.25 -0.33
CA ALA A 127 -0.70 3.69 -0.45
C ALA A 127 -1.68 2.51 -0.56
N SER A 128 -1.29 1.45 -1.28
CA SER A 128 -2.11 0.23 -1.39
C SER A 128 -2.18 -0.52 -0.05
N SER A 129 -1.05 -0.63 0.65
CA SER A 129 -0.98 -1.24 1.98
C SER A 129 -1.81 -0.48 3.01
N GLU A 130 -1.79 0.85 2.97
CA GLU A 130 -2.60 1.72 3.82
C GLU A 130 -4.09 1.47 3.60
N GLN A 131 -4.53 1.42 2.34
CA GLN A 131 -5.93 1.13 1.99
C GLN A 131 -6.37 -0.28 2.44
N ASP A 132 -5.49 -1.28 2.31
CA ASP A 132 -5.73 -2.63 2.80
C ASP A 132 -5.84 -2.68 4.33
N LEU A 133 -4.96 -1.95 5.04
CA LEU A 133 -4.99 -1.86 6.49
C LEU A 133 -6.24 -1.14 7.00
N GLU A 134 -6.66 -0.06 6.33
CA GLU A 134 -7.90 0.65 6.64
C GLU A 134 -9.12 -0.27 6.46
N SER A 135 -9.17 -1.01 5.35
CA SER A 135 -10.24 -1.99 5.08
C SER A 135 -10.29 -3.10 6.13
N LYS A 136 -9.13 -3.66 6.51
CA LYS A 136 -9.02 -4.67 7.57
C LYS A 136 -9.45 -4.13 8.92
N ASN A 137 -9.06 -2.90 9.25
CA ASN A 137 -9.42 -2.27 10.52
C ASN A 137 -10.93 -2.00 10.61
N ALA A 138 -11.55 -1.57 9.51
CA ALA A 138 -12.99 -1.42 9.42
C ALA A 138 -13.72 -2.76 9.60
N ALA A 139 -13.25 -3.82 8.93
CA ALA A 139 -13.80 -5.17 9.06
C ALA A 139 -13.68 -5.71 10.49
N LEU A 140 -12.50 -5.60 11.10
CA LEU A 140 -12.25 -6.02 12.48
C LEU A 140 -13.09 -5.23 13.49
N SER A 141 -13.29 -3.94 13.26
CA SER A 141 -14.14 -3.10 14.10
C SER A 141 -15.60 -3.55 14.05
N GLU A 142 -16.09 -3.91 12.87
CA GLU A 142 -17.46 -4.41 12.69
C GLU A 142 -17.63 -5.82 13.29
N GLU A 143 -16.65 -6.71 13.11
CA GLU A 143 -16.64 -8.03 13.74
C GLU A 143 -16.66 -7.92 15.27
N LEU A 144 -15.85 -7.01 15.83
CA LEU A 144 -15.81 -6.75 17.27
C LEU A 144 -17.15 -6.20 17.78
N ARG A 145 -17.82 -5.33 17.00
CA ARG A 145 -19.17 -4.85 17.30
C ARG A 145 -20.20 -5.98 17.29
N ASN A 146 -20.13 -6.86 16.30
CA ASN A 146 -21.02 -8.02 16.18
C ASN A 146 -20.84 -9.01 17.33
N ILE A 147 -19.59 -9.34 17.69
CA ILE A 147 -19.30 -10.21 18.83
C ILE A 147 -19.86 -9.60 20.12
N LYS A 148 -19.63 -8.30 20.37
CA LYS A 148 -20.18 -7.61 21.55
C LYS A 148 -21.72 -7.68 21.60
N SER A 149 -22.38 -7.50 20.46
CA SER A 149 -23.85 -7.61 20.34
C SER A 149 -24.34 -9.02 20.66
N ILE A 150 -23.72 -10.04 20.08
CA ILE A 150 -24.07 -11.45 20.32
C ILE A 150 -23.86 -11.81 21.79
N SER A 151 -22.73 -11.40 22.39
CA SER A 151 -22.47 -11.63 23.82
C SER A 151 -23.52 -10.95 24.71
N ALA A 152 -23.94 -9.72 24.39
CA ALA A 152 -25.01 -9.05 25.12
C ALA A 152 -26.36 -9.79 24.99
N ASN A 153 -26.68 -10.30 23.80
CA ASN A 153 -27.89 -11.08 23.56
C ASN A 153 -27.87 -12.43 24.30
N ALA A 154 -26.72 -13.10 24.35
CA ALA A 154 -26.56 -14.35 25.09
C ALA A 154 -26.83 -14.16 26.60
N LEU A 155 -26.32 -13.06 27.18
CA LEU A 155 -26.60 -12.71 28.58
C LEU A 155 -28.10 -12.42 28.83
N ASN A 156 -28.76 -11.72 27.90
CA ASN A 156 -30.20 -11.48 28.00
C ASN A 156 -31.02 -12.77 27.84
N LEU A 157 -30.60 -13.68 26.95
CA LEU A 157 -31.26 -14.97 26.75
C LEU A 157 -31.15 -15.85 28.01
N ASP A 158 -29.98 -15.86 28.65
CA ASP A 158 -29.77 -16.61 29.91
C ASP A 158 -30.68 -16.09 31.02
N ARG A 159 -30.78 -14.77 31.21
CA ARG A 159 -31.72 -14.14 32.16
C ARG A 159 -33.17 -14.55 31.90
N ARG A 160 -33.64 -14.43 30.65
CA ARG A 160 -35.00 -14.81 30.27
C ARG A 160 -35.27 -16.30 30.48
N ASN A 161 -34.28 -17.16 30.23
CA ASN A 161 -34.42 -18.60 30.46
C ASN A 161 -34.53 -18.89 31.97
N SER A 162 -33.76 -18.21 32.80
CA SER A 162 -33.87 -18.29 34.27
C SER A 162 -35.26 -17.85 34.75
N GLU A 163 -35.75 -16.70 34.27
CA GLU A 163 -37.09 -16.18 34.59
C GLU A 163 -38.20 -17.16 34.15
N LEU A 164 -38.15 -17.66 32.92
CA LEU A 164 -39.12 -18.64 32.41
C LEU A 164 -39.10 -19.95 33.19
N ARG A 165 -37.95 -20.40 33.67
CA ARG A 165 -37.85 -21.59 34.53
C ARG A 165 -38.50 -21.35 35.89
N GLU A 166 -38.27 -20.19 36.49
CA GLU A 166 -38.88 -19.78 37.74
C GLU A 166 -40.42 -19.69 37.61
N GLU A 167 -40.90 -19.05 36.54
CA GLU A 167 -42.32 -18.94 36.23
C GLU A 167 -42.97 -20.31 35.98
N ASN A 168 -42.30 -21.19 35.21
CA ASN A 168 -42.75 -22.57 35.02
C ASN A 168 -42.85 -23.33 36.36
N GLN A 169 -41.89 -23.15 37.26
CA GLN A 169 -41.95 -23.80 38.58
C GLN A 169 -43.11 -23.25 39.41
N LYS A 170 -43.34 -21.94 39.37
CA LYS A 170 -44.45 -21.30 40.08
C LYS A 170 -45.80 -21.82 39.57
N ILE A 171 -46.02 -21.85 38.26
CA ILE A 171 -47.25 -22.36 37.65
C ILE A 171 -47.46 -23.83 38.00
N ARG A 172 -46.40 -24.66 38.01
CA ARG A 172 -46.49 -26.07 38.43
C ARG A 172 -46.91 -26.20 39.90
N ASN A 173 -46.32 -25.42 40.80
CA ASN A 173 -46.70 -25.40 42.20
C ASN A 173 -48.17 -24.95 42.38
N GLU A 174 -48.59 -23.92 41.64
CA GLU A 174 -49.98 -23.45 41.66
C GLU A 174 -50.94 -24.54 41.18
N LEU A 175 -50.62 -25.25 40.09
CA LEU A 175 -51.40 -26.39 39.60
C LEU A 175 -51.50 -27.52 40.62
N GLU A 176 -50.40 -27.85 41.30
CA GLU A 176 -50.37 -28.89 42.33
C GLU A 176 -51.27 -28.52 43.52
N VAL A 177 -51.19 -27.27 43.99
CA VAL A 177 -52.06 -26.75 45.05
C VAL A 177 -53.53 -26.75 44.61
N LEU A 178 -53.84 -26.27 43.41
CA LEU A 178 -55.21 -26.20 42.90
C LEU A 178 -55.81 -27.60 42.71
N SER A 179 -55.00 -28.55 42.24
CA SER A 179 -55.40 -29.95 42.09
C SER A 179 -55.67 -30.60 43.46
N ALA A 180 -54.81 -30.38 44.44
CA ALA A 180 -55.02 -30.87 45.80
C ALA A 180 -56.26 -30.24 46.47
N GLU A 181 -56.51 -28.95 46.23
CA GLU A 181 -57.71 -28.27 46.71
C GLU A 181 -58.98 -28.81 46.04
N LYS A 182 -58.93 -29.07 44.73
CA LYS A 182 -60.02 -29.72 44.00
C LYS A 182 -60.31 -31.11 44.54
N GLU A 183 -59.30 -31.97 44.69
CA GLU A 183 -59.46 -33.32 45.22
C GLU A 183 -60.03 -33.30 46.65
N ARG A 184 -59.56 -32.37 47.49
CA ARG A 184 -60.11 -32.16 48.84
C ARG A 184 -61.59 -31.74 48.80
N LEU A 185 -61.97 -30.83 47.90
CA LEU A 185 -63.36 -30.39 47.74
C LEU A 185 -64.26 -31.50 47.22
N GLU A 186 -63.80 -32.29 46.25
CA GLU A 186 -64.51 -33.46 45.72
C GLU A 186 -64.70 -34.52 46.82
N ALA A 187 -63.65 -34.87 47.56
CA ALA A 187 -63.73 -35.82 48.68
C ALA A 187 -64.70 -35.34 49.77
N LYS A 188 -64.71 -34.04 50.09
CA LYS A 188 -65.69 -33.46 51.02
C LYS A 188 -67.12 -33.55 50.47
N SER A 189 -67.32 -33.22 49.19
CA SER A 189 -68.63 -33.31 48.55
C SER A 189 -69.15 -34.75 48.52
N GLU A 190 -68.29 -35.72 48.19
CA GLU A 190 -68.62 -37.14 48.19
C GLU A 190 -69.00 -37.61 49.60
N SER A 191 -68.25 -37.17 50.61
CA SER A 191 -68.58 -37.45 52.02
C SER A 191 -69.95 -36.88 52.41
N ASP A 192 -70.28 -35.65 52.01
CA ASP A 192 -71.59 -35.02 52.26
C ASP A 192 -72.73 -35.81 51.58
N PHE A 193 -72.54 -36.29 50.35
CA PHE A 193 -73.51 -37.16 49.66
C PHE A 193 -73.64 -38.55 50.32
N MET A 194 -72.54 -39.13 50.79
CA MET A 194 -72.56 -40.41 51.51
C MET A 194 -73.33 -40.29 52.83
N LEU A 195 -73.15 -39.21 53.58
CA LEU A 195 -73.91 -38.94 54.80
C LEU A 195 -75.41 -38.76 54.53
N LEU A 196 -75.78 -38.05 53.46
CA LEU A 196 -77.17 -37.94 53.01
C LEU A 196 -77.75 -39.31 52.62
N GLY A 197 -76.98 -40.12 51.88
CA GLY A 197 -77.35 -41.48 51.51
C GLY A 197 -77.55 -42.39 52.74
N ALA A 198 -76.63 -42.33 53.71
CA ALA A 198 -76.74 -43.06 54.97
C ALA A 198 -77.98 -42.62 55.77
N GLY A 199 -78.26 -41.32 55.82
CA GLY A 199 -79.48 -40.78 56.41
C GLY A 199 -80.75 -41.30 55.73
N LEU A 200 -80.80 -41.32 54.39
CA LEU A 200 -81.93 -41.82 53.62
C LEU A 200 -82.18 -43.32 53.87
N VAL A 201 -81.11 -44.13 53.91
CA VAL A 201 -81.20 -45.57 54.23
C VAL A 201 -81.74 -45.78 55.64
N LEU A 202 -81.23 -45.06 56.64
CA LEU A 202 -81.74 -45.14 58.01
C LEU A 202 -83.23 -44.76 58.08
N LEU A 203 -83.65 -43.71 57.39
CA LEU A 203 -85.05 -43.28 57.33
C LEU A 203 -85.94 -44.33 56.65
N GLY A 204 -85.47 -44.95 55.57
CA GLY A 204 -86.14 -46.04 54.89
C GLY A 204 -86.31 -47.28 55.77
N ILE A 205 -85.29 -47.64 56.55
CA ILE A 205 -85.37 -48.73 57.55
C ILE A 205 -86.39 -48.38 58.64
N LEU A 206 -86.37 -47.15 59.15
CA LEU A 206 -87.28 -46.68 60.20
C LEU A 206 -88.74 -46.74 59.72
N LEU A 207 -89.02 -46.30 58.50
CA LEU A 207 -90.34 -46.42 57.88
C LEU A 207 -90.75 -47.88 57.63
N ALA A 208 -89.83 -48.74 57.17
CA ALA A 208 -90.11 -50.16 56.96
C ALA A 208 -90.49 -50.89 58.26
N VAL A 209 -89.93 -50.47 59.40
CA VAL A 209 -90.25 -51.00 60.74
C VAL A 209 -91.52 -50.37 61.32
N LEU A 210 -91.82 -49.10 61.02
CA LEU A 210 -92.98 -48.37 61.59
C LEU A 210 -94.29 -48.66 60.85
N ILE A 211 -94.27 -48.82 59.52
CA ILE A 211 -95.48 -49.06 58.69
C ILE A 211 -96.28 -50.32 59.10
N PRO A 212 -95.66 -51.46 59.49
CA PRO A 212 -96.37 -52.64 59.99
C PRO A 212 -97.22 -52.41 61.24
N TRP A 213 -96.94 -51.36 62.03
CA TRP A 213 -97.66 -51.05 63.26
C TRP A 213 -98.94 -50.22 63.08
N LEU A 214 -99.17 -49.66 61.88
CA LEU A 214 -100.34 -48.82 61.57
C LEU A 214 -101.44 -49.55 60.80
N LYS A 215 -101.32 -50.87 60.56
CA LYS A 215 -102.40 -51.65 59.94
C LYS A 215 -103.50 -51.99 60.96
N PRO A 216 -104.75 -51.53 60.78
CA PRO A 216 -105.87 -51.93 61.63
C PRO A 216 -106.28 -53.37 61.32
N THR A 217 -106.30 -54.23 62.35
CA THR A 217 -106.73 -55.63 62.25
C THR A 217 -108.25 -55.72 62.32
N LYS A 218 -108.90 -56.23 61.26
CA LYS A 218 -110.32 -56.62 61.31
C LYS A 218 -110.42 -58.07 61.80
N LYS A 219 -111.09 -58.25 62.94
CA LYS A 219 -111.56 -59.53 63.48
C LYS A 219 -112.83 -59.98 62.75
N SER A 220 -112.90 -61.28 62.48
CA SER A 220 -113.95 -62.26 62.87
C SER A 220 -114.76 -62.69 61.63
N ASP A 221 -115.29 -63.90 61.45
CA ASP A 221 -115.56 -65.04 62.33
C ASP A 221 -115.51 -66.37 61.54
N ASN A 222 -115.19 -67.46 62.24
CA ASN A 222 -115.58 -68.83 61.89
C ASN A 222 -117.11 -68.98 62.05
N TRP A 223 -117.82 -69.64 61.13
CA TRP A 223 -118.52 -70.94 61.34
C TRP A 223 -119.54 -71.30 60.24
N VAL A 224 -119.71 -72.63 60.08
CA VAL A 224 -120.53 -73.48 59.17
C VAL A 224 -119.98 -73.71 57.77
#